data_AF-A0A821GS76-F1
#
_entry.id   AF-A0A821GS76-F1
#
_cell.length_a   1.000
_cell.length_b   1.000
_cell.length_c   1.000
_cell.angle_alpha   90.00
_cell.angle_beta   90.00
_cell.angle_gamma   90.00
#
_symmetry.space_group_name_H-M   'P 1'
#
loop_
_entity.id
_entity.type
_entity.pdbx_description
1 polymer ?
#
loop_
_entity_poly.entity_id
_entity_poly.type
_entity_poly.pdbx_seq_one_letter_code
_entity_poly.pdbx_strand_id
1 'polypeptide(L)'
;MNRADLKYLSEAATSMTDKINEKGRPHNQRYPFQKQHPQITAHLLMEYSERHVPILYGPQIPRRDHDDTRERYSRALLTLFVPWRTVTDLCDINQTWKDALKSRQNRVSIRSWKIIENIQLLHECRKDRDEHLLQVITEA
;
A
#
# COMPACT_ATOMS: atom_id res chain seq x y z
N MET A 1 30.13 20.17 -42.90
CA MET A 1 29.08 20.56 -41.93
C MET A 1 29.65 21.71 -41.12
N ASN A 2 29.12 22.93 -41.28
CA ASN A 2 29.78 24.16 -40.82
C ASN A 2 29.51 24.41 -39.34
N ARG A 3 30.47 25.05 -38.65
CA ARG A 3 30.39 25.40 -37.22
C ARG A 3 29.20 26.30 -36.88
N ALA A 4 28.67 27.03 -37.87
CA ALA A 4 27.45 27.82 -37.77
C ALA A 4 26.19 26.95 -37.60
N ASP A 5 26.16 25.76 -38.22
CA ASP A 5 24.99 24.86 -38.18
C ASP A 5 24.81 24.22 -36.79
N LEU A 6 25.90 24.04 -36.03
CA LEU A 6 25.88 23.50 -34.68
C LEU A 6 25.26 24.47 -33.64
N LYS A 7 25.33 25.78 -33.88
CA LYS A 7 24.74 26.79 -32.99
C LYS A 7 23.21 26.76 -33.03
N TYR A 8 22.64 26.55 -34.21
CA TYR A 8 21.19 26.43 -34.40
C TYR A 8 20.62 25.11 -33.86
N LEU A 9 21.43 24.04 -33.82
CA LEU A 9 21.03 22.76 -33.23
C LEU A 9 21.01 22.80 -31.69
N SER A 10 21.89 23.57 -31.04
CA SER A 10 21.89 23.70 -29.57
C SER A 10 20.79 24.62 -29.03
N GLU A 11 20.42 25.67 -29.77
CA GLU A 11 19.31 26.56 -29.38
C GLU A 11 17.95 25.86 -29.57
N ALA A 12 17.79 25.03 -30.60
CA ALA A 12 16.58 24.20 -30.80
C ALA A 12 16.41 23.14 -29.69
N ALA A 13 17.50 22.61 -29.14
CA ALA A 13 17.44 21.65 -28.03
C ALA A 13 17.12 22.30 -26.66
N THR A 14 17.31 23.62 -26.53
CA THR A 14 17.14 24.34 -25.24
C THR A 14 15.83 25.14 -25.17
N SER A 15 15.10 25.29 -26.28
CA SER A 15 13.81 25.98 -26.35
C SER A 15 12.62 25.05 -26.66
N MET A 16 12.63 23.82 -26.13
CA MET A 16 11.44 22.96 -26.00
C MET A 16 11.10 22.80 -24.52
N THR A 17 11.11 23.89 -23.76
CA THR A 17 10.16 23.99 -22.65
C THR A 17 8.83 24.32 -23.30
N ASP A 18 8.15 23.29 -23.79
CA ASP A 18 6.73 23.36 -24.13
C ASP A 18 6.05 24.01 -22.93
N LYS A 19 5.71 25.30 -23.04
CA LYS A 19 4.70 25.91 -22.18
C LYS A 19 3.39 25.30 -22.62
N ILE A 20 3.13 24.08 -22.15
CA ILE A 20 1.86 23.40 -22.33
C ILE A 20 0.83 24.34 -21.73
N ASN A 21 -0.05 24.83 -22.60
CA ASN A 21 -1.18 25.66 -22.23
C ASN A 21 -2.19 24.72 -21.52
N GLU A 22 -1.92 24.35 -20.27
CA GLU A 22 -2.70 23.38 -19.50
C GLU A 22 -4.02 24.00 -19.02
N LYS A 23 -4.95 24.25 -19.95
CA LYS A 23 -6.36 24.34 -19.60
C LYS A 23 -6.90 22.91 -19.46
N GLY A 24 -7.07 22.44 -18.23
CA GLY A 24 -7.67 21.15 -17.92
C GLY A 24 -7.14 20.54 -16.63
N ARG A 25 -7.69 19.38 -16.23
CA ARG A 25 -7.14 18.59 -15.12
C ARG A 25 -5.73 18.10 -15.52
N PRO A 26 -4.70 18.29 -14.67
CA PRO A 26 -3.35 17.82 -14.98
C PRO A 26 -3.38 16.30 -15.17
N HIS A 27 -2.53 15.84 -16.07
CA HIS A 27 -2.48 14.43 -16.42
C HIS A 27 -1.85 13.60 -15.31
N ASN A 28 -2.44 12.44 -15.03
CA ASN A 28 -1.94 11.51 -14.02
C ASN A 28 -0.59 10.92 -14.44
N GLN A 29 0.33 10.76 -13.49
CA GLN A 29 1.62 10.12 -13.75
C GLN A 29 1.42 8.67 -14.26
N ARG A 30 2.16 8.30 -15.30
CA ARG A 30 2.09 6.99 -15.95
C ARG A 30 3.41 6.27 -15.89
N TYR A 31 3.37 4.97 -15.59
CA TYR A 31 4.55 4.12 -15.45
C TYR A 31 4.41 2.87 -16.32
N PRO A 32 5.47 2.45 -17.04
CA PRO A 32 5.46 1.18 -17.73
C PRO A 32 5.50 0.01 -16.74
N PHE A 33 4.96 -1.14 -17.14
CA PHE A 33 5.19 -2.38 -16.40
C PHE A 33 6.66 -2.80 -16.48
N GLN A 34 7.05 -3.73 -15.59
CA GLN A 34 8.36 -4.38 -15.67
C GLN A 34 8.50 -5.19 -16.96
N LYS A 35 9.73 -5.31 -17.47
CA LYS A 35 10.02 -6.01 -18.74
C LYS A 35 9.50 -7.45 -18.80
N GLN A 36 9.39 -8.12 -17.66
CA GLN A 36 8.87 -9.49 -17.58
C GLN A 36 7.34 -9.59 -17.54
N HIS A 37 6.61 -8.47 -17.47
CA HIS A 37 5.15 -8.50 -17.32
C HIS A 37 4.46 -8.82 -18.66
N PRO A 38 3.50 -9.77 -18.70
CA PRO A 38 2.84 -10.17 -19.94
C PRO A 38 2.16 -9.02 -20.70
N GLN A 39 1.75 -7.96 -19.98
CA GLN A 39 1.01 -6.84 -20.54
C GLN A 39 1.87 -5.58 -20.79
N ILE A 40 3.20 -5.66 -20.72
CA ILE A 40 4.08 -4.48 -20.84
C ILE A 40 3.85 -3.66 -22.11
N THR A 41 3.58 -4.31 -23.25
CA THR A 41 3.39 -3.62 -24.54
C THR A 41 2.01 -2.98 -24.67
N ALA A 42 1.00 -3.51 -23.95
CA ALA A 42 -0.40 -3.13 -24.15
C ALA A 42 -0.96 -2.21 -23.05
N HIS A 43 -0.38 -2.23 -21.84
CA HIS A 43 -0.94 -1.54 -20.68
C HIS A 43 0.11 -0.65 -20.01
N LEU A 44 -0.37 0.36 -19.28
CA LEU A 44 0.44 1.23 -18.42
C LEU A 44 -0.20 1.32 -17.04
N LEU A 45 0.63 1.48 -16.01
CA LEU A 45 0.19 1.82 -14.67
C LEU A 45 -0.06 3.32 -14.61
N MET A 46 -1.16 3.71 -13.99
CA MET A 46 -1.52 5.11 -13.78
C MET A 46 -1.61 5.37 -12.28
N GLU A 47 -0.88 6.37 -11.82
CA GLU A 47 -0.99 6.83 -10.44
C GLU A 47 -2.20 7.77 -10.31
N TYR A 48 -3.04 7.52 -9.31
CA TYR A 48 -4.15 8.40 -9.02
C TYR A 48 -3.65 9.75 -8.49
N SER A 49 -4.17 10.85 -9.02
CA SER A 49 -3.84 12.21 -8.53
C SER A 49 -4.24 12.43 -7.08
N GLU A 50 -5.24 11.69 -6.60
CA GLU A 50 -5.79 11.78 -5.25
C GLU A 50 -5.58 10.47 -4.50
N ARG A 51 -5.41 10.58 -3.17
CA ARG A 51 -5.25 9.42 -2.31
C ARG A 51 -6.60 8.79 -2.07
N HIS A 52 -6.79 7.57 -2.55
CA HIS A 52 -7.95 6.76 -2.25
C HIS A 52 -7.67 5.83 -1.06
N VAL A 53 -8.66 5.66 -0.19
CA VAL A 53 -8.65 4.64 0.86
C VAL A 53 -9.39 3.43 0.32
N PRO A 54 -8.73 2.27 0.12
CA PRO A 54 -9.41 1.08 -0.35
C PRO A 54 -10.40 0.58 0.69
N ILE A 55 -11.60 0.23 0.24
CA ILE A 55 -12.58 -0.49 1.06
C ILE A 55 -12.21 -1.97 1.00
N LEU A 56 -11.84 -2.53 2.16
CA LEU A 56 -11.53 -3.96 2.27
C LEU A 56 -12.82 -4.75 2.42
N TYR A 57 -13.15 -5.55 1.41
CA TYR A 57 -14.26 -6.50 1.47
C TYR A 57 -13.78 -7.85 2.01
N GLY A 58 -14.52 -8.39 2.98
CA GLY A 58 -14.25 -9.71 3.55
C GLY A 58 -14.27 -9.73 5.07
N PRO A 59 -13.73 -10.81 5.68
CA PRO A 59 -13.60 -10.93 7.12
C PRO A 59 -12.78 -9.80 7.72
N GLN A 60 -13.12 -9.39 8.94
CA GLN A 60 -12.33 -8.39 9.64
C GLN A 60 -10.91 -8.89 9.92
N ILE A 61 -9.95 -7.97 9.93
CA ILE A 61 -8.58 -8.27 10.34
C ILE A 61 -8.62 -8.82 11.77
N PRO A 62 -8.04 -10.01 12.03
CA PRO A 62 -8.10 -10.63 13.36
C PRO A 62 -7.46 -9.76 14.43
N ARG A 63 -7.85 -9.96 15.69
CA ARG A 63 -7.21 -9.32 16.85
C ARG A 63 -5.90 -10.03 17.23
N ARG A 64 -4.97 -9.32 17.87
CA ARG A 64 -3.63 -9.86 18.19
C ARG A 64 -3.51 -10.53 19.57
N ASP A 65 -4.45 -10.22 20.45
CA ASP A 65 -4.46 -10.58 21.88
C ASP A 65 -4.68 -12.08 22.12
N HIS A 66 -5.38 -12.77 21.21
CA HIS A 66 -5.54 -14.21 21.28
C HIS A 66 -4.45 -14.98 20.51
N ASP A 67 -4.08 -16.15 21.01
CA ASP A 67 -3.04 -16.98 20.38
C ASP A 67 -3.57 -17.70 19.14
N ASP A 68 -4.84 -18.16 19.18
CA ASP A 68 -5.50 -18.83 18.04
C ASP A 68 -5.68 -17.92 16.82
N THR A 69 -5.67 -16.59 17.03
CA THR A 69 -5.75 -15.58 15.97
C THR A 69 -4.40 -15.06 15.51
N ARG A 70 -3.31 -15.33 16.25
CA ARG A 70 -1.99 -14.68 16.06
C ARG A 70 -1.40 -14.91 14.67
N GLU A 71 -1.49 -16.13 14.16
CA GLU A 71 -1.00 -16.48 12.81
C GLU A 71 -1.83 -15.78 11.72
N ARG A 72 -3.17 -15.78 11.87
CA ARG A 72 -4.06 -15.10 10.91
C ARG A 72 -3.87 -13.58 10.93
N TYR A 73 -3.69 -13.00 12.12
CA TYR A 73 -3.35 -11.59 12.30
C TYR A 73 -2.05 -11.23 11.58
N SER A 74 -0.98 -12.00 11.85
CA SER A 74 0.34 -11.75 11.27
C SER A 74 0.33 -11.84 9.74
N ARG A 75 -0.36 -12.85 9.20
CA ARG A 75 -0.58 -13.00 7.75
C ARG A 75 -1.33 -11.82 7.15
N ALA A 76 -2.41 -11.37 7.80
CA ALA A 76 -3.18 -10.21 7.32
C ALA A 76 -2.34 -8.94 7.29
N LEU A 77 -1.55 -8.68 8.34
CA LEU A 77 -0.69 -7.50 8.40
C LEU A 77 0.41 -7.51 7.35
N LEU A 78 1.10 -8.64 7.20
CA LEU A 78 2.13 -8.81 6.17
C LEU A 78 1.55 -8.55 4.77
N THR A 79 0.38 -9.12 4.47
CA THR A 79 -0.27 -8.97 3.16
C THR A 79 -0.66 -7.52 2.84
N LEU A 80 -1.12 -6.77 3.84
CA LEU A 80 -1.66 -5.41 3.63
C LEU A 80 -0.61 -4.31 3.76
N PHE A 81 0.41 -4.49 4.60
CA PHE A 81 1.31 -3.41 5.01
C PHE A 81 2.78 -3.61 4.63
N VAL A 82 3.18 -4.80 4.19
CA VAL A 82 4.51 -5.03 3.63
C VAL A 82 4.41 -5.05 2.11
N PRO A 83 5.29 -4.39 1.34
CA PRO A 83 5.31 -4.54 -0.12
C PRO A 83 5.78 -5.93 -0.54
N TRP A 84 5.02 -6.63 -1.39
CA TRP A 84 5.35 -7.97 -1.87
C TRP A 84 4.93 -8.18 -3.33
N ARG A 85 5.56 -9.15 -3.99
CA ARG A 85 5.18 -9.67 -5.32
C ARG A 85 4.87 -11.16 -5.29
N THR A 86 5.54 -11.87 -4.38
CA THR A 86 5.42 -13.31 -4.17
C THR A 86 5.17 -13.59 -2.70
N VAL A 87 4.62 -14.77 -2.39
CA VAL A 87 4.33 -15.15 -1.00
C VAL A 87 5.61 -15.24 -0.16
N THR A 88 6.74 -15.62 -0.79
CA THR A 88 8.06 -15.70 -0.13
C THR A 88 8.59 -14.33 0.32
N ASP A 89 8.15 -13.23 -0.29
CA ASP A 89 8.49 -11.88 0.20
C ASP A 89 7.89 -11.62 1.59
N LEU A 90 6.78 -12.31 1.91
CA LEU A 90 6.04 -12.18 3.15
C LEU A 90 6.44 -13.23 4.19
N CYS A 91 6.53 -14.50 3.79
CA CYS A 91 6.78 -15.62 4.70
C CYS A 91 7.55 -16.73 3.98
N ASP A 92 8.66 -17.16 4.59
CA ASP A 92 9.45 -18.27 4.07
C ASP A 92 8.77 -19.62 4.36
N ILE A 93 9.09 -20.65 3.58
CA ILE A 93 8.41 -21.97 3.61
C ILE A 93 8.47 -22.61 5.00
N ASN A 94 9.59 -22.44 5.72
CA ASN A 94 9.81 -23.02 7.05
C ASN A 94 9.60 -22.00 8.19
N GLN A 95 8.89 -20.91 7.92
CA GLN A 95 8.67 -19.83 8.87
C GLN A 95 7.19 -19.71 9.24
N THR A 96 6.90 -19.39 10.51
CA THR A 96 5.54 -19.03 10.94
C THR A 96 5.23 -17.58 10.53
N TRP A 97 3.95 -17.24 10.35
CA TRP A 97 3.58 -15.88 9.97
C TRP A 97 3.91 -14.88 11.08
N LYS A 98 3.81 -15.30 12.36
CA LYS A 98 4.24 -14.51 13.51
C LYS A 98 5.71 -14.15 13.44
N ASP A 99 6.59 -15.12 13.20
CA ASP A 99 8.02 -14.87 13.12
C ASP A 99 8.38 -14.04 11.88
N ALA A 100 7.68 -14.28 10.78
CA ALA A 100 7.82 -13.51 9.55
C ALA A 100 7.44 -12.04 9.72
N LEU A 101 6.36 -11.76 10.46
CA LEU A 101 5.98 -10.39 10.79
C LEU A 101 7.06 -9.74 11.66
N LYS A 102 7.57 -10.45 12.67
CA LYS A 102 8.63 -9.95 13.55
C LYS A 102 9.91 -9.59 12.78
N SER A 103 10.33 -10.42 11.82
CA SER A 103 11.54 -10.15 11.02
C SER A 103 11.36 -9.01 10.01
N ARG A 104 10.12 -8.72 9.59
CA ARG A 104 9.80 -7.75 8.53
C ARG A 104 9.17 -6.45 9.06
N GLN A 105 9.15 -6.21 10.37
CA GLN A 105 8.53 -5.01 10.98
C GLN A 105 9.11 -3.69 10.46
N ASN A 106 10.41 -3.68 10.13
CA ASN A 106 11.09 -2.52 9.56
C ASN A 106 10.63 -2.17 8.13
N ARG A 107 9.95 -3.09 7.44
CA ARG A 107 9.42 -2.86 6.09
C ARG A 107 8.05 -2.18 6.10
N VAL A 108 7.37 -2.16 7.24
CA VAL A 108 6.07 -1.49 7.39
C VAL A 108 6.28 -0.07 7.91
N SER A 109 5.67 0.90 7.22
CA SER A 109 5.90 2.31 7.47
C SER A 109 5.36 2.75 8.84
N ILE A 110 5.91 3.82 9.40
CA ILE A 110 5.43 4.40 10.66
C ILE A 110 3.93 4.78 10.57
N ARG A 111 3.50 5.29 9.41
CA ARG A 111 2.08 5.62 9.19
C ARG A 111 1.21 4.37 9.18
N SER A 112 1.69 3.30 8.58
CA SER A 112 1.01 2.00 8.55
C SER A 112 0.92 1.40 9.95
N TRP A 113 1.95 1.52 10.79
CA TRP A 113 1.90 1.08 12.19
C TRP A 113 0.78 1.75 12.99
N LYS A 114 0.58 3.07 12.80
CA LYS A 114 -0.57 3.77 13.43
C LYS A 114 -1.91 3.18 13.00
N ILE A 115 -2.05 2.77 11.73
CA ILE A 115 -3.27 2.11 11.23
C ILE A 115 -3.43 0.73 11.89
N ILE A 116 -2.35 -0.03 12.02
CA ILE A 116 -2.33 -1.35 12.67
C ILE A 116 -2.75 -1.23 14.14
N GLU A 117 -2.26 -0.23 14.85
CA GLU A 117 -2.64 0.07 16.24
C GLU A 117 -4.12 0.45 16.33
N ASN A 118 -4.62 1.30 15.44
CA ASN A 118 -6.03 1.66 15.39
C ASN A 118 -6.95 0.45 15.13
N ILE A 119 -6.54 -0.49 14.27
CA ILE A 119 -7.29 -1.73 14.05
C ILE A 119 -7.44 -2.52 15.36
N GLN A 120 -6.36 -2.62 16.15
CA GLN A 120 -6.40 -3.29 17.45
C GLN A 120 -7.27 -2.53 18.45
N LEU A 121 -7.15 -1.20 18.51
CA LEU A 121 -7.99 -0.35 19.37
C LEU A 121 -9.48 -0.51 19.07
N LEU A 122 -9.86 -0.63 17.80
CA LEU A 122 -11.25 -0.87 17.40
C LEU A 122 -11.80 -2.21 17.94
N HIS A 123 -10.97 -3.24 18.06
CA HIS A 123 -11.36 -4.51 18.68
C HIS A 123 -11.51 -4.41 20.20
N GLU A 124 -10.66 -3.60 20.85
CA GLU A 124 -10.73 -3.33 22.28
C GLU A 124 -12.01 -2.56 22.61
N CYS A 125 -12.27 -1.44 21.94
CA CYS A 125 -13.49 -0.66 22.16
C CYS A 125 -14.77 -1.46 21.87
N ARG A 126 -14.75 -2.33 20.86
CA ARG A 126 -15.89 -3.22 20.58
C ARG A 126 -16.13 -4.17 21.75
N LYS A 127 -15.07 -4.81 22.24
CA LYS A 127 -15.14 -5.75 23.37
C LYS A 127 -15.72 -5.06 24.60
N ASP A 128 -15.20 -3.88 24.96
CA ASP A 128 -15.63 -3.13 26.15
C ASP A 128 -17.11 -2.74 26.06
N ARG A 129 -17.54 -2.29 24.88
CA ARG A 129 -18.95 -1.99 24.62
C ARG A 129 -19.83 -3.23 24.78
N ASP A 130 -19.44 -4.35 24.18
CA ASP A 130 -20.23 -5.58 24.19
C ASP A 130 -20.31 -6.16 25.62
N GLU A 131 -19.23 -6.07 26.41
CA GLU A 131 -19.21 -6.44 27.83
C GLU A 131 -20.12 -5.54 28.67
N HIS A 132 -20.08 -4.23 28.45
CA HIS A 132 -20.99 -3.28 29.12
C HIS A 132 -22.46 -3.57 28.80
N LEU A 133 -22.79 -3.87 27.54
CA LEU A 133 -24.15 -4.23 27.15
C LEU A 133 -24.62 -5.52 27.83
N LEU A 134 -23.75 -6.53 27.96
CA LEU A 134 -24.07 -7.78 28.66
C LEU A 134 -24.33 -7.55 30.14
N GLN A 135 -23.55 -6.69 30.80
CA GLN A 135 -23.78 -6.31 32.21
C GLN A 135 -25.16 -5.68 32.39
N VAL A 136 -25.50 -4.68 31.56
CA VAL A 136 -26.80 -3.99 31.61
C VAL A 136 -27.97 -4.95 31.39
N ILE A 137 -27.84 -5.90 30.47
CA ILE A 137 -28.89 -6.92 30.21
C ILE A 137 -29.03 -7.89 31.39
N THR A 138 -27.93 -8.21 32.08
CA THR A 138 -27.94 -9.15 33.21
C THR A 138 -28.51 -8.53 34.49
N GLU A 139 -28.36 -7.21 34.64
CA GLU A 139 -28.86 -6.44 35.78
C GLU A 139 -30.33 -6.01 35.65
N ALA A 140 -30.93 -6.16 34.46
CA ALA A 140 -32.33 -5.82 34.15
C ALA A 140 -33.28 -7.01 34.35
#